data_AF-A0A926TNP8-F1
#
_entry.id   AF-A0A926TNP8-F1
#
_cell.length_a   1.000
_cell.length_b   1.000
_cell.length_c   1.000
_cell.angle_alpha   90.00
_cell.angle_beta   90.00
_cell.angle_gamma   90.00
#
_symmetry.space_group_name_H-M   'P 1'
#
loop_
_entity.id
_entity.type
_entity.pdbx_description
1 polymer ?
#
loop_
_entity_poly.entity_id
_entity_poly.type
_entity_poly.pdbx_seq_one_letter_code
_entity_poly.pdbx_strand_id
1 'polypeptide(L)'
;MSINPASSKPTVQVATTAMPNPSSTIVMRRQRLLLSLLTRLPQRAPSAQLAKRDQGLSLIECLVAIVVVSITLIAITPPIFFITATRVQSRKAEQALQVAQAEIDRVRAVVERGVYTAADLPEVVGSISNVPAPTSIAAGVLKSSTVGCNTYTGVTVAATALLPVSTDLDPSNLAACQSQFLVQTFRTAGPPPTGLSGFRLGVRVYSDNPLLRQNLGGLQTAQASLRFVSGLGDQNRRPLAILYSTIVRNDTSNSLQDYSTVCSTPDGC
;
A
#
# COMPACT_ATOMS: atom_id res chain seq x y z
N MET A 1 -59.22 25.60 -8.91
CA MET A 1 -59.42 25.06 -10.27
C MET A 1 -58.12 24.42 -10.69
N SER A 2 -58.15 23.09 -10.79
CA SER A 2 -57.02 22.19 -11.06
C SER A 2 -57.14 21.74 -12.50
N ILE A 3 -56.08 21.87 -13.31
CA ILE A 3 -55.98 21.15 -14.58
C ILE A 3 -54.50 20.86 -14.88
N ASN A 4 -54.11 19.61 -14.66
CA ASN A 4 -52.95 18.94 -15.27
C ASN A 4 -53.25 18.67 -16.76
N PRO A 5 -52.22 18.59 -17.60
CA PRO A 5 -52.18 17.45 -18.51
C PRO A 5 -50.82 16.75 -18.56
N ALA A 6 -50.92 15.42 -18.55
CA ALA A 6 -49.87 14.43 -18.78
C ALA A 6 -49.62 14.17 -20.28
N SER A 7 -48.65 13.29 -20.56
CA SER A 7 -48.39 12.57 -21.84
C SER A 7 -47.27 13.21 -22.69
N SER A 8 -46.21 12.54 -23.18
CA SER A 8 -45.95 11.11 -23.44
C SER A 8 -44.43 10.84 -23.55
N LYS A 9 -44.01 9.61 -23.24
CA LYS A 9 -42.66 9.07 -23.51
C LYS A 9 -42.44 8.82 -25.02
N PRO A 10 -41.17 8.84 -25.46
CA PRO A 10 -40.70 7.71 -26.26
C PRO A 10 -39.52 6.98 -25.60
N THR A 11 -39.76 5.69 -25.34
CA THR A 11 -38.76 4.67 -25.02
C THR A 11 -37.92 4.42 -26.26
N VAL A 12 -36.63 4.80 -26.23
CA VAL A 12 -35.67 4.38 -27.25
C VAL A 12 -34.93 3.16 -26.73
N GLN A 13 -35.30 1.99 -27.24
CA GLN A 13 -34.48 0.78 -27.18
C GLN A 13 -33.33 0.95 -28.19
N VAL A 14 -32.08 0.88 -27.73
CA VAL A 14 -30.91 0.74 -28.61
C VAL A 14 -30.25 -0.59 -28.32
N ALA A 15 -30.02 -1.30 -29.43
CA ALA A 15 -29.68 -2.69 -29.54
C ALA A 15 -28.37 -3.10 -28.85
N THR A 16 -28.49 -4.18 -28.08
CA THR A 16 -27.41 -5.08 -27.69
C THR A 16 -26.77 -5.65 -28.95
N THR A 17 -25.61 -5.11 -29.34
CA THR A 17 -24.79 -5.70 -30.40
C THR A 17 -23.61 -6.39 -29.73
N ALA A 18 -23.75 -7.70 -29.55
CA ALA A 18 -22.65 -8.59 -29.20
C ALA A 18 -21.63 -8.57 -30.35
N MET A 19 -20.38 -8.26 -30.02
CA MET A 19 -19.24 -8.35 -30.94
C MET A 19 -18.15 -9.24 -30.32
N PRO A 20 -17.38 -9.94 -31.17
CA PRO A 20 -16.81 -11.23 -30.85
C PRO A 20 -15.49 -11.15 -30.08
N ASN A 21 -15.32 -12.18 -29.26
CA ASN A 21 -14.11 -12.63 -28.60
C ASN A 21 -12.95 -12.82 -29.61
N PRO A 22 -11.84 -12.06 -29.53
CA PRO A 22 -10.60 -12.44 -30.17
C PRO A 22 -9.83 -13.38 -29.25
N SER A 23 -10.10 -14.67 -29.43
CA SER A 23 -9.14 -15.74 -29.14
C SER A 23 -7.80 -15.40 -29.78
N SER A 24 -6.85 -14.87 -29.00
CA SER A 24 -5.45 -14.73 -29.39
C SER A 24 -4.60 -15.55 -28.44
N THR A 25 -4.56 -16.84 -28.79
CA THR A 25 -3.54 -17.81 -28.46
C THR A 25 -2.16 -17.29 -28.88
N ILE A 26 -1.43 -16.65 -27.96
CA ILE A 26 0.02 -16.50 -28.10
C ILE A 26 0.67 -17.73 -27.48
N VAL A 27 0.86 -18.70 -28.36
CA VAL A 27 1.83 -19.78 -28.25
C VAL A 27 3.23 -19.17 -28.18
N MET A 28 3.84 -19.10 -27.00
CA MET A 28 5.31 -19.05 -26.90
C MET A 28 5.84 -20.46 -26.63
N ARG A 29 6.03 -21.15 -27.76
CA ARG A 29 6.91 -22.30 -27.93
C ARG A 29 8.34 -21.94 -27.47
N ARG A 30 8.95 -22.91 -26.78
CA ARG A 30 10.38 -23.27 -26.86
C ARG A 30 11.41 -22.21 -26.46
N GLN A 31 11.86 -22.30 -25.21
CA GLN A 31 13.29 -22.36 -24.88
C GLN A 31 13.56 -23.53 -23.93
N ARG A 32 13.38 -24.75 -24.45
CA ARG A 32 14.20 -25.90 -24.03
C ARG A 32 15.41 -25.89 -24.95
N LEU A 33 16.59 -25.61 -24.39
CA LEU A 33 17.94 -26.01 -24.83
C LEU A 33 18.94 -24.93 -24.41
N LEU A 34 19.51 -25.10 -23.22
CA LEU A 34 20.94 -25.35 -23.05
C LEU A 34 21.16 -25.70 -21.58
N LEU A 35 21.21 -26.99 -21.24
CA LEU A 35 22.47 -27.75 -21.17
C LEU A 35 23.46 -27.06 -20.23
N SER A 36 23.55 -27.55 -18.99
CA SER A 36 24.53 -28.58 -18.64
C SER A 36 25.92 -27.99 -18.41
N LEU A 37 26.08 -27.33 -17.26
CA LEU A 37 27.38 -27.20 -16.62
C LEU A 37 27.13 -27.12 -15.11
N LEU A 38 27.87 -27.92 -14.35
CA LEU A 38 27.86 -28.09 -12.89
C LEU A 38 27.04 -29.28 -12.34
N THR A 39 26.87 -30.33 -13.13
CA THR A 39 26.98 -31.71 -12.61
C THR A 39 28.27 -32.33 -13.16
N ARG A 40 29.32 -32.31 -12.35
CA ARG A 40 30.48 -33.24 -12.38
C ARG A 40 31.45 -32.82 -11.28
N LEU A 41 31.10 -33.10 -10.03
CA LEU A 41 32.14 -33.33 -9.03
C LEU A 41 32.62 -34.78 -9.23
N PRO A 42 33.92 -35.01 -9.46
CA PRO A 42 34.45 -36.36 -9.57
C PRO A 42 34.34 -37.06 -8.22
N GLN A 43 33.43 -38.04 -8.13
CA GLN A 43 33.50 -39.07 -7.09
C GLN A 43 34.74 -39.93 -7.36
N ARG A 44 35.86 -39.50 -6.78
CA ARG A 44 37.06 -40.32 -6.68
C ARG A 44 36.90 -41.16 -5.42
N ALA A 45 36.64 -42.45 -5.61
CA ALA A 45 36.75 -43.44 -4.56
C ALA A 45 38.21 -43.57 -4.11
N PRO A 46 38.50 -43.55 -2.80
CA PRO A 46 39.59 -44.32 -2.24
C PRO A 46 39.01 -45.63 -1.71
N SER A 47 39.20 -46.70 -2.50
CA SER A 47 39.15 -48.07 -2.02
C SER A 47 40.35 -48.30 -1.09
N ALA A 48 40.22 -47.94 0.16
CA ALA A 48 41.03 -48.50 1.24
C ALA A 48 40.05 -49.18 2.19
N GLN A 49 39.85 -50.48 1.96
CA GLN A 49 39.23 -51.37 2.93
C GLN A 49 40.13 -51.40 4.17
N LEU A 50 39.90 -50.46 5.08
CA LEU A 50 40.42 -50.55 6.43
C LEU A 50 39.56 -51.56 7.18
N ALA A 51 40.23 -52.55 7.75
CA ALA A 51 39.66 -53.74 8.35
C ALA A 51 38.38 -53.47 9.16
N LYS A 52 37.33 -54.19 8.79
CA LYS A 52 36.04 -54.30 9.46
C LYS A 52 36.25 -54.75 10.90
N ARG A 53 36.32 -53.78 11.81
CA ARG A 53 36.07 -53.99 13.24
C ARG A 53 34.57 -53.76 13.39
N ASP A 54 33.80 -54.83 13.30
CA ASP A 54 32.37 -54.84 13.65
C ASP A 54 32.23 -54.57 15.16
N GLN A 55 32.51 -53.33 15.59
CA GLN A 55 32.03 -52.81 16.85
C GLN A 55 30.62 -52.29 16.57
N GLY A 56 29.62 -53.02 17.05
CA GLY A 56 28.23 -52.79 16.75
C GLY A 56 27.86 -51.31 16.86
N LEU A 57 27.18 -50.80 15.82
CA LEU A 57 26.40 -49.57 15.84
C LEU A 57 25.59 -49.55 17.13
N SER A 58 26.13 -48.88 18.15
CA SER A 58 25.51 -48.92 19.45
C SER A 58 24.26 -48.06 19.38
N LEU A 59 23.14 -48.54 19.93
CA LEU A 59 21.90 -47.76 20.04
C LEU A 59 22.14 -46.36 20.63
N ILE A 60 23.18 -46.22 21.47
CA ILE A 60 23.56 -44.95 22.08
C ILE A 60 24.20 -43.96 21.09
N GLU A 61 24.94 -44.43 20.08
CA GLU A 61 25.52 -43.55 19.04
C GLU A 61 24.43 -42.94 18.15
N CYS A 62 23.44 -43.74 17.75
CA CYS A 62 22.26 -43.26 17.02
C CYS A 62 21.44 -42.26 17.88
N LEU A 63 21.29 -42.54 19.18
CA LEU A 63 20.60 -41.64 20.11
C LEU A 63 21.32 -40.29 20.24
N VAL A 64 22.65 -40.30 20.39
CA VAL A 64 23.45 -39.06 20.46
C VAL A 64 23.37 -38.29 19.15
N ALA A 65 23.40 -38.96 17.99
CA ALA A 65 23.26 -38.31 16.70
C ALA A 65 21.92 -37.56 16.58
N ILE A 66 20.81 -38.18 16.98
CA ILE A 66 19.49 -37.52 16.97
C ILE A 66 19.47 -36.31 17.91
N VAL A 67 20.06 -36.42 19.10
CA VAL A 67 20.16 -35.30 20.07
C VAL A 67 20.97 -34.14 19.50
N VAL A 68 22.13 -34.41 18.89
CA VAL A 68 22.97 -33.37 18.28
C VAL A 68 22.21 -32.70 17.12
N VAL A 69 21.58 -33.49 16.24
CA VAL A 69 20.79 -32.94 15.13
C VAL A 69 19.65 -32.07 15.64
N SER A 70 18.90 -32.51 16.65
CA SER A 70 17.79 -31.72 17.20
C SER A 70 18.25 -30.42 17.87
N ILE A 71 19.37 -30.42 18.59
CA ILE A 71 19.98 -29.19 19.14
C ILE A 71 20.41 -28.25 18.00
N THR A 72 21.05 -28.77 16.95
CA THR A 72 21.48 -27.93 15.81
C THR A 72 20.28 -27.31 15.08
N LEU A 73 19.17 -28.04 14.91
CA LEU A 73 17.95 -27.51 14.29
C LEU A 73 17.32 -26.39 15.14
N ILE A 74 17.25 -26.58 16.46
CA ILE A 74 16.75 -25.55 17.39
C ILE A 74 17.65 -24.31 17.34
N ALA A 75 18.97 -24.47 17.23
CA ALA A 75 19.91 -23.36 17.16
C ALA A 75 19.80 -22.54 15.85
N ILE A 76 19.50 -23.17 14.72
CA ILE A 76 19.42 -22.51 13.40
C ILE A 76 18.03 -21.90 13.13
N THR A 77 16.99 -22.34 13.86
CA THR A 77 15.61 -21.88 13.61
C THR A 77 15.42 -20.37 13.85
N PRO A 78 15.85 -19.78 15.00
CA PRO A 78 15.64 -18.34 15.26
C PRO A 78 16.16 -17.39 14.16
N PRO A 79 17.40 -17.50 13.65
CA PRO A 79 17.90 -16.59 12.61
C PRO A 79 17.09 -16.61 11.32
N ILE A 80 16.52 -17.76 10.93
CA ILE A 80 15.68 -17.85 9.73
C ILE A 80 14.39 -17.04 9.90
N PHE A 81 13.73 -17.16 11.05
CA PHE A 81 12.53 -16.38 11.38
C PHE A 81 12.83 -14.87 11.45
N PHE A 82 14.00 -14.48 11.95
CA PHE A 82 14.39 -13.06 11.98
C PHE A 82 14.53 -12.47 10.57
N ILE A 83 15.10 -13.21 9.62
CA ILE A 83 15.28 -12.75 8.24
C ILE A 83 13.93 -12.63 7.50
N THR A 84 13.00 -13.54 7.74
CA THR A 84 11.69 -13.48 7.07
C THR A 84 10.83 -12.33 7.60
N ALA A 85 10.84 -12.09 8.91
CA ALA A 85 10.06 -11.00 9.52
C ALA A 85 10.47 -9.61 8.99
N THR A 86 11.78 -9.35 8.89
CA THR A 86 12.29 -8.06 8.37
C THR A 86 11.86 -7.82 6.93
N ARG A 87 11.91 -8.85 6.06
CA ARG A 87 11.46 -8.74 4.66
C ARG A 87 9.97 -8.40 4.54
N VAL A 88 9.12 -9.01 5.37
CA VAL A 88 7.67 -8.73 5.36
C VAL A 88 7.40 -7.28 5.78
N GLN A 89 8.10 -6.80 6.81
CA GLN A 89 7.97 -5.41 7.27
C GLN A 89 8.46 -4.42 6.20
N SER A 90 9.60 -4.68 5.56
CA SER A 90 10.11 -3.84 4.47
C SER A 90 9.12 -3.76 3.30
N ARG A 91 8.57 -4.89 2.86
CA ARG A 91 7.57 -4.92 1.79
C ARG A 91 6.32 -4.12 2.14
N LYS A 92 5.85 -4.22 3.39
CA LYS A 92 4.67 -3.48 3.84
C LYS A 92 4.93 -1.96 3.87
N ALA A 93 6.13 -1.55 4.27
CA ALA A 93 6.53 -0.14 4.23
C ALA A 93 6.66 0.39 2.79
N GLU A 94 7.22 -0.40 1.87
CA GLU A 94 7.29 -0.08 0.45
C GLU A 94 5.90 0.08 -0.18
N GLN A 95 4.97 -0.84 0.12
CA GLN A 95 3.58 -0.72 -0.32
C GLN A 95 2.89 0.52 0.25
N ALA A 96 3.10 0.82 1.54
CA ALA A 96 2.57 2.04 2.14
C ALA A 96 3.09 3.32 1.45
N LEU A 97 4.37 3.32 1.05
CA LEU A 97 4.96 4.42 0.28
C LEU A 97 4.31 4.55 -1.10
N GLN A 98 4.09 3.45 -1.80
CA GLN A 98 3.39 3.44 -3.10
C GLN A 98 1.95 3.97 -2.97
N VAL A 99 1.22 3.59 -1.91
CA VAL A 99 -0.12 4.12 -1.62
C VAL A 99 -0.08 5.63 -1.38
N ALA A 100 0.92 6.12 -0.63
CA ALA A 100 1.07 7.54 -0.37
C ALA A 100 1.35 8.33 -1.67
N GLN A 101 2.23 7.83 -2.53
CA GLN A 101 2.56 8.42 -3.82
C GLN A 101 1.33 8.45 -4.74
N ALA A 102 0.62 7.32 -4.85
CA ALA A 102 -0.58 7.23 -5.67
C ALA A 102 -1.68 8.21 -5.23
N GLU A 103 -1.75 8.54 -3.93
CA GLU A 103 -2.67 9.56 -3.44
C GLU A 103 -2.24 10.98 -3.80
N ILE A 104 -0.94 11.29 -3.75
CA ILE A 104 -0.39 12.55 -4.24
C ILE A 104 -0.66 12.71 -5.74
N ASP A 105 -0.39 11.67 -6.52
CA ASP A 105 -0.60 11.67 -7.98
C ASP A 105 -2.07 11.82 -8.33
N ARG A 106 -2.98 11.19 -7.57
CA ARG A 106 -4.43 11.38 -7.73
C ARG A 106 -4.81 12.85 -7.56
N VAL A 107 -4.38 13.47 -6.47
CA VAL A 107 -4.71 14.88 -6.18
C VAL A 107 -4.09 15.79 -7.23
N ARG A 108 -2.85 15.53 -7.64
CA ARG A 108 -2.20 16.26 -8.74
C ARG A 108 -3.00 16.16 -10.04
N ALA A 109 -3.42 14.96 -10.44
CA ALA A 109 -4.23 14.76 -11.64
C ALA A 109 -5.62 15.42 -11.56
N VAL A 110 -6.20 15.56 -10.36
CA VAL A 110 -7.43 16.34 -10.15
C VAL A 110 -7.17 17.83 -10.40
N VAL A 111 -6.07 18.36 -9.86
CA VAL A 111 -5.70 19.78 -9.99
C VAL A 111 -5.33 20.14 -11.43
N GLU A 112 -4.57 19.28 -12.12
CA GLU A 112 -4.13 19.49 -13.51
C GLU A 112 -5.29 19.48 -14.51
N ARG A 113 -6.37 18.74 -14.22
CA ARG A 113 -7.59 18.77 -15.05
C ARG A 113 -8.33 20.11 -14.99
N GLY A 114 -8.04 20.95 -14.00
CA GLY A 114 -8.56 22.31 -13.90
C GLY A 114 -10.05 22.46 -13.57
N VAL A 115 -10.83 21.37 -13.65
CA VAL A 115 -12.26 21.29 -13.28
C VAL A 115 -12.38 20.49 -11.99
N TYR A 116 -12.29 21.17 -10.86
CA TYR A 116 -12.46 20.58 -9.54
C TYR A 116 -13.08 21.59 -8.58
N THR A 117 -13.74 21.08 -7.57
CA THR A 117 -14.31 21.84 -6.46
C THR A 117 -13.51 21.60 -5.19
N ALA A 118 -13.78 22.37 -4.13
CA ALA A 118 -13.16 22.12 -2.83
C ALA A 118 -13.47 20.69 -2.30
N ALA A 119 -14.59 20.10 -2.72
CA ALA A 119 -15.02 18.76 -2.32
C ALA A 119 -14.28 17.61 -3.04
N ASP A 120 -13.53 17.91 -4.11
CA ASP A 120 -12.71 16.94 -4.84
C ASP A 120 -11.28 16.86 -4.27
N LEU A 121 -10.92 17.83 -3.42
CA LEU A 121 -9.61 17.94 -2.80
C LEU A 121 -9.64 17.49 -1.34
N PRO A 122 -8.47 17.14 -0.78
CA PRO A 122 -8.33 16.88 0.66
C PRO A 122 -8.77 18.06 1.52
N GLU A 123 -9.15 17.77 2.76
CA GLU A 123 -9.59 18.77 3.74
C GLU A 123 -8.48 19.79 4.04
N VAL A 124 -8.90 21.05 4.21
CA VAL A 124 -7.98 22.15 4.51
C VAL A 124 -7.63 22.16 6.00
N VAL A 125 -6.34 22.29 6.29
CA VAL A 125 -5.78 22.47 7.63
C VAL A 125 -5.03 23.79 7.73
N GLY A 126 -4.97 24.36 8.94
CA GLY A 126 -4.28 25.63 9.18
C GLY A 126 -2.76 25.54 9.01
N SER A 127 -2.14 24.48 9.53
CA SER A 127 -0.70 24.21 9.40
C SER A 127 -0.48 22.74 9.11
N ILE A 128 0.41 22.45 8.15
CA ILE A 128 0.72 21.07 7.73
C ILE A 128 1.59 20.33 8.76
N SER A 129 2.35 21.09 9.55
CA SER A 129 3.24 20.59 10.59
C SER A 129 2.47 20.16 11.84
N ASN A 130 1.29 20.75 12.08
CA ASN A 130 0.48 20.56 13.30
C ASN A 130 -0.86 19.84 13.05
N VAL A 131 -0.91 18.92 12.08
CA VAL A 131 -2.12 18.11 11.87
C VAL A 131 -2.21 17.00 12.91
N PRO A 132 -3.29 16.96 13.71
CA PRO A 132 -3.45 15.97 14.77
C PRO A 132 -3.53 14.53 14.21
N ALA A 133 -3.33 13.56 15.11
CA ALA A 133 -3.57 12.17 14.77
C ALA A 133 -5.07 11.96 14.44
N PRO A 134 -5.39 11.01 13.55
CA PRO A 134 -6.77 10.74 13.21
C PRO A 134 -7.48 10.04 14.36
N THR A 135 -8.77 10.32 14.52
CA THR A 135 -9.61 9.79 15.62
C THR A 135 -10.76 8.93 15.12
N SER A 136 -10.99 8.90 13.80
CA SER A 136 -12.06 8.13 13.18
C SER A 136 -11.61 7.48 11.87
N ILE A 137 -12.41 6.54 11.38
CA ILE A 137 -12.28 5.95 10.04
C ILE A 137 -13.54 6.37 9.27
N ALA A 138 -13.36 6.79 8.02
CA ALA A 138 -14.47 7.15 7.15
C ALA A 138 -15.40 5.94 6.96
N ALA A 139 -16.68 6.09 7.35
CA ALA A 139 -17.65 5.00 7.36
C ALA A 139 -18.21 4.74 5.95
N GLY A 140 -18.38 3.47 5.59
CA GLY A 140 -19.02 3.05 4.33
C GLY A 140 -18.19 3.30 3.07
N VAL A 141 -16.96 3.79 3.20
CA VAL A 141 -16.05 4.06 2.07
C VAL A 141 -14.83 3.14 2.10
N LEU A 142 -14.52 2.59 0.93
CA LEU A 142 -13.31 1.83 0.65
C LEU A 142 -12.78 2.28 -0.71
N LYS A 143 -11.52 2.72 -0.74
CA LYS A 143 -10.80 2.97 -1.98
C LYS A 143 -10.11 1.68 -2.41
N SER A 144 -10.44 1.17 -3.59
CA SER A 144 -9.82 -0.04 -4.14
C SER A 144 -9.64 0.08 -5.65
N SER A 145 -8.59 -0.55 -6.17
CA SER A 145 -8.42 -0.75 -7.62
C SER A 145 -9.21 -1.96 -8.13
N THR A 146 -9.73 -2.80 -7.24
CA THR A 146 -10.47 -4.02 -7.59
C THR A 146 -11.93 -3.69 -7.90
N VAL A 147 -12.38 -4.16 -9.07
CA VAL A 147 -13.74 -3.96 -9.57
C VAL A 147 -14.75 -4.51 -8.57
N GLY A 148 -15.75 -3.70 -8.20
CA GLY A 148 -16.82 -4.08 -7.26
C GLY A 148 -16.50 -3.84 -5.78
N CYS A 149 -15.24 -3.59 -5.41
CA CYS A 149 -14.87 -3.23 -4.03
C CYS A 149 -14.78 -1.72 -3.80
N ASN A 150 -14.56 -0.93 -4.85
CA ASN A 150 -14.40 0.52 -4.71
C ASN A 150 -15.75 1.20 -4.42
N THR A 151 -15.93 1.69 -3.20
CA THR A 151 -17.07 2.53 -2.81
C THR A 151 -16.67 4.00 -2.64
N TYR A 152 -15.39 4.32 -2.77
CA TYR A 152 -14.90 5.70 -2.72
C TYR A 152 -15.27 6.47 -3.99
N THR A 153 -16.09 7.50 -3.81
CA THR A 153 -16.62 8.36 -4.89
C THR A 153 -15.84 9.66 -5.08
N GLY A 154 -14.70 9.83 -4.40
CA GLY A 154 -13.88 11.06 -4.49
C GLY A 154 -14.24 12.13 -3.45
N VAL A 155 -15.20 11.86 -2.56
CA VAL A 155 -15.63 12.80 -1.51
C VAL A 155 -14.46 13.15 -0.57
N THR A 156 -14.37 14.41 -0.17
CA THR A 156 -13.43 14.87 0.85
C THR A 156 -13.64 14.13 2.17
N VAL A 157 -12.55 13.57 2.70
CA VAL A 157 -12.51 12.97 4.04
C VAL A 157 -11.91 14.00 4.99
N ALA A 158 -12.49 14.14 6.18
CA ALA A 158 -11.99 15.05 7.20
C ALA A 158 -10.50 14.79 7.51
N ALA A 159 -9.73 15.85 7.81
CA ALA A 159 -8.30 15.72 8.10
C ALA A 159 -7.99 14.80 9.29
N THR A 160 -8.96 14.58 10.20
CA THR A 160 -8.87 13.68 11.37
C THR A 160 -9.49 12.30 11.13
N ALA A 161 -9.89 11.99 9.90
CA ALA A 161 -10.46 10.70 9.53
C ALA A 161 -9.50 9.93 8.60
N LEU A 162 -9.54 8.60 8.71
CA LEU A 162 -8.78 7.69 7.88
C LEU A 162 -9.64 7.16 6.73
N LEU A 163 -9.11 7.20 5.50
CA LEU A 163 -9.69 6.55 4.34
C LEU A 163 -9.15 5.11 4.23
N PRO A 164 -10.01 4.08 4.24
CA PRO A 164 -9.60 2.71 3.99
C PRO A 164 -9.15 2.51 2.55
N VAL A 165 -7.99 1.88 2.36
CA VAL A 165 -7.43 1.57 1.04
C VAL A 165 -7.09 0.08 0.94
N SER A 166 -7.55 -0.56 -0.13
CA SER A 166 -7.13 -1.90 -0.55
C SER A 166 -6.17 -1.79 -1.73
N THR A 167 -5.05 -2.50 -1.63
CA THR A 167 -4.05 -2.66 -2.70
C THR A 167 -4.07 -4.06 -3.30
N ASP A 168 -4.98 -4.93 -2.86
CA ASP A 168 -5.11 -6.26 -3.43
C ASP A 168 -5.75 -6.16 -4.82
N LEU A 169 -5.10 -6.77 -5.80
CA LEU A 169 -5.50 -6.79 -7.20
C LEU A 169 -6.20 -8.09 -7.59
N ASP A 170 -6.31 -9.05 -6.67
CA ASP A 170 -6.92 -10.35 -6.97
C ASP A 170 -8.46 -10.28 -6.78
N PRO A 171 -9.26 -10.18 -7.86
CA PRO A 171 -10.71 -10.12 -7.75
C PRO A 171 -11.33 -11.44 -7.25
N SER A 172 -10.58 -12.54 -7.24
CA SER A 172 -11.04 -13.85 -6.75
C SER A 172 -10.88 -14.01 -5.24
N ASN A 173 -10.11 -13.12 -4.62
CA ASN A 173 -9.89 -13.13 -3.19
C ASN A 173 -10.96 -12.30 -2.48
N LEU A 174 -11.74 -12.92 -1.58
CA LEU A 174 -12.67 -12.19 -0.70
C LEU A 174 -11.95 -11.16 0.18
N ALA A 175 -10.63 -11.30 0.37
CA ALA A 175 -9.80 -10.29 1.01
C ALA A 175 -9.54 -9.05 0.14
N ALA A 176 -9.87 -9.06 -1.15
CA ALA A 176 -9.62 -7.90 -2.02
C ALA A 176 -10.50 -6.69 -1.70
N CYS A 177 -11.64 -6.93 -1.04
CA CYS A 177 -12.48 -5.87 -0.47
C CYS A 177 -12.13 -5.56 1.00
N GLN A 178 -10.98 -6.02 1.51
CA GLN A 178 -10.49 -5.64 2.84
C GLN A 178 -9.42 -4.55 2.70
N SER A 179 -9.53 -3.52 3.54
CA SER A 179 -8.48 -2.51 3.64
C SER A 179 -7.22 -3.11 4.24
N GLN A 180 -6.08 -2.85 3.60
CA GLN A 180 -4.75 -3.21 4.10
C GLN A 180 -4.05 -1.98 4.69
N PHE A 181 -4.46 -0.80 4.24
CA PHE A 181 -3.93 0.49 4.65
C PHE A 181 -5.06 1.46 4.99
N LEU A 182 -4.73 2.41 5.86
CA LEU A 182 -5.58 3.51 6.25
C LEU A 182 -4.84 4.81 5.94
N VAL A 183 -5.42 5.70 5.15
CA VAL A 183 -4.75 6.90 4.64
C VAL A 183 -5.37 8.15 5.24
N GLN A 184 -4.54 9.01 5.81
CA GLN A 184 -4.90 10.36 6.24
C GLN A 184 -4.35 11.35 5.22
N THR A 185 -5.22 12.13 4.59
CA THR A 185 -4.85 13.18 3.63
C THR A 185 -5.32 14.52 4.11
N PHE A 186 -4.49 15.55 3.98
CA PHE A 186 -4.81 16.91 4.37
C PHE A 186 -3.99 17.90 3.56
N ARG A 187 -4.47 19.14 3.42
CA ARG A 187 -3.76 20.18 2.69
C ARG A 187 -3.77 21.53 3.38
N THR A 188 -2.80 22.39 3.11
CA THR A 188 -2.89 23.80 3.52
C THR A 188 -3.95 24.53 2.68
N ALA A 189 -4.43 25.66 3.18
CA ALA A 189 -5.11 26.62 2.33
C ALA A 189 -4.15 27.09 1.22
N GLY A 190 -4.65 27.27 0.00
CA GLY A 190 -3.87 27.90 -1.04
C GLY A 190 -3.84 29.43 -0.89
N PRO A 191 -2.98 30.13 -1.65
CA PRO A 191 -2.91 31.57 -1.59
C PRO A 191 -4.24 32.20 -2.06
N PRO A 192 -4.74 33.25 -1.38
CA PRO A 192 -5.90 34.01 -1.84
C PRO A 192 -5.59 34.73 -3.17
N PRO A 193 -6.60 35.06 -3.99
CA PRO A 193 -8.04 35.06 -3.70
C PRO A 193 -8.78 33.75 -4.04
N THR A 194 -8.19 32.86 -4.82
CA THR A 194 -8.85 31.62 -5.28
C THR A 194 -8.57 30.41 -4.38
N GLY A 195 -7.54 30.44 -3.52
CA GLY A 195 -7.27 29.41 -2.52
C GLY A 195 -6.92 28.03 -3.09
N LEU A 196 -6.77 27.91 -4.41
CA LEU A 196 -6.66 26.64 -5.15
C LEU A 196 -5.52 26.63 -6.19
N SER A 197 -4.84 27.76 -6.41
CA SER A 197 -3.73 27.81 -7.37
C SER A 197 -2.50 27.00 -6.94
N GLY A 198 -2.31 26.82 -5.64
CA GLY A 198 -1.27 25.95 -5.10
C GLY A 198 -1.46 25.69 -3.61
N PHE A 199 -1.04 24.53 -3.14
CA PHE A 199 -1.14 24.15 -1.73
C PHE A 199 -0.14 23.04 -1.42
N ARG A 200 0.14 22.83 -0.13
CA ARG A 200 0.91 21.66 0.32
C ARG A 200 -0.04 20.55 0.71
N LEU A 201 0.29 19.35 0.26
CA LEU A 201 -0.41 18.11 0.53
C LEU A 201 0.42 17.26 1.49
N GLY A 202 -0.21 16.80 2.56
CA GLY A 202 0.33 15.80 3.46
C GLY A 202 -0.45 14.50 3.34
N VAL A 203 0.28 13.38 3.27
CA VAL A 203 -0.29 12.03 3.24
C VAL A 203 0.41 11.18 4.29
N ARG A 204 -0.36 10.59 5.19
CA ARG A 204 0.12 9.62 6.18
C ARG A 204 -0.57 8.28 5.96
N VAL A 205 0.19 7.20 5.91
CA VAL A 205 -0.34 5.85 5.66
C VAL A 205 -0.09 4.98 6.87
N TYR A 206 -1.16 4.45 7.46
CA TYR A 206 -1.15 3.52 8.58
C TYR A 206 -1.46 2.11 8.07
N SER A 207 -0.99 1.08 8.77
CA SER A 207 -1.45 -0.28 8.49
C SER A 207 -2.87 -0.47 9.00
N ASP A 208 -3.76 -1.05 8.21
CA ASP A 208 -5.03 -1.52 8.75
C ASP A 208 -4.78 -2.79 9.56
N ASN A 209 -5.11 -2.75 10.85
CA ASN A 209 -5.10 -3.91 11.72
C ASN A 209 -6.15 -3.75 12.84
N PRO A 210 -6.66 -4.86 13.40
CA PRO A 210 -7.73 -4.79 14.40
C PRO A 210 -7.37 -3.97 15.65
N LEU A 211 -6.11 -4.01 16.08
CA LEU A 211 -5.64 -3.28 17.28
C LEU A 211 -5.68 -1.77 17.07
N LEU A 212 -5.35 -1.30 15.86
CA LEU A 212 -5.44 0.10 15.48
C LEU A 212 -6.90 0.55 15.48
N ARG A 213 -7.80 -0.24 14.87
CA ARG A 213 -9.23 0.08 14.80
C ARG A 213 -9.89 0.16 16.18
N GLN A 214 -9.39 -0.61 17.16
CA GLN A 214 -9.83 -0.54 18.55
C GLN A 214 -9.27 0.67 19.31
N ASN A 215 -8.20 1.31 18.82
CA ASN A 215 -7.49 2.38 19.53
C ASN A 215 -7.13 3.56 18.61
N LEU A 216 -8.14 4.09 17.92
CA LEU A 216 -7.97 5.26 17.05
C LEU A 216 -7.51 6.51 17.82
N GLY A 217 -7.93 6.67 19.08
CA GLY A 217 -7.50 7.78 19.93
C GLY A 217 -6.02 7.75 20.36
N GLY A 218 -5.34 6.61 20.19
CA GLY A 218 -3.93 6.41 20.54
C GLY A 218 -2.95 6.54 19.37
N LEU A 219 -3.43 6.98 18.20
CA LEU A 219 -2.61 7.17 17.02
C LEU A 219 -1.60 8.30 17.20
N GLN A 220 -0.46 8.17 16.53
CA GLN A 220 0.64 9.12 16.56
C GLN A 220 0.95 9.60 15.14
N THR A 221 1.57 10.76 15.03
CA THR A 221 1.87 11.42 13.76
C THR A 221 3.30 11.19 13.29
N ALA A 222 4.20 10.73 14.17
CA ALA A 222 5.59 10.43 13.85
C ALA A 222 5.72 9.09 13.14
N GLN A 223 6.56 9.01 12.11
CA GLN A 223 6.75 7.79 11.32
C GLN A 223 7.20 6.61 12.20
N ALA A 224 6.66 5.43 11.91
CA ALA A 224 7.05 4.19 12.57
C ALA A 224 8.53 3.89 12.32
N SER A 225 9.26 3.53 13.38
CA SER A 225 10.60 2.98 13.25
C SER A 225 10.51 1.58 12.65
N LEU A 226 11.12 1.37 11.48
CA LEU A 226 11.29 0.04 10.88
C LEU A 226 12.42 -0.76 11.56
N ARG A 227 12.98 -0.25 12.67
CA ARG A 227 14.00 -0.97 13.43
C ARG A 227 13.34 -2.08 14.25
N PHE A 228 13.95 -3.25 14.16
CA PHE A 228 13.48 -4.49 14.78
C PHE A 228 13.22 -4.39 16.30
N VAL A 229 13.98 -3.54 17.01
CA VAL A 229 13.94 -3.43 18.49
C VAL A 229 12.70 -2.67 18.99
N SER A 230 12.03 -1.87 18.14
CA SER A 230 10.83 -1.10 18.52
C SER A 230 9.53 -1.90 18.53
N GLY A 231 9.56 -3.18 18.15
CA GLY A 231 8.41 -4.09 18.21
C GLY A 231 7.29 -3.76 17.20
N LEU A 232 6.43 -4.74 16.94
CA LEU A 232 5.21 -4.56 16.14
C LEU A 232 4.27 -3.48 16.70
N GLY A 233 4.45 -3.08 17.97
CA GLY A 233 3.61 -2.11 18.67
C GLY A 233 3.63 -0.71 18.05
N ASP A 234 4.80 -0.25 17.58
CA ASP A 234 4.93 1.08 16.99
C ASP A 234 4.20 1.18 15.64
N GLN A 235 4.21 0.11 14.84
CA GLN A 235 3.51 0.07 13.54
C GLN A 235 1.98 0.10 13.67
N ASN A 236 1.45 -0.26 14.85
CA ASN A 236 0.02 -0.26 15.11
C ASN A 236 -0.53 1.12 15.51
N ARG A 237 0.35 2.08 15.82
CA ARG A 237 -0.04 3.44 16.24
C ARG A 237 0.58 4.55 15.39
N ARG A 238 1.66 4.26 14.68
CA ARG A 238 2.41 5.23 13.87
C ARG A 238 2.21 4.95 12.38
N PRO A 239 2.22 5.99 11.53
CA PRO A 239 2.20 5.81 10.09
C PRO A 239 3.47 5.10 9.61
N LEU A 240 3.30 4.17 8.67
CA LEU A 240 4.40 3.46 8.00
C LEU A 240 5.13 4.39 7.00
N ALA A 241 4.38 5.27 6.35
CA ALA A 241 4.89 6.25 5.40
C ALA A 241 4.24 7.61 5.65
N ILE A 242 5.04 8.66 5.55
CA ILE A 242 4.61 10.06 5.57
C ILE A 242 5.23 10.74 4.36
N LEU A 243 4.40 11.35 3.52
CA LEU A 243 4.86 12.14 2.39
C LEU A 243 4.24 13.54 2.45
N TYR A 244 5.07 14.52 2.09
CA TYR A 244 4.66 15.89 1.89
C TYR A 244 5.02 16.29 0.47
N SER A 245 4.10 16.96 -0.21
CA SER A 245 4.31 17.42 -1.58
C SER A 245 3.65 18.77 -1.78
N THR A 246 4.28 19.62 -2.59
CA THR A 246 3.68 20.90 -3.00
C THR A 246 3.03 20.71 -4.36
N ILE A 247 1.76 21.08 -4.47
CA ILE A 247 0.99 21.03 -5.71
C ILE A 247 0.73 22.46 -6.15
N VAL A 248 1.12 22.81 -7.37
CA VAL A 248 0.88 24.13 -7.97
C VAL A 248 0.32 23.93 -9.36
N ARG A 249 -0.66 24.74 -9.71
CA ARG A 249 -1.30 24.76 -11.02
C ARG A 249 -0.49 25.66 -11.97
N ASN A 250 -0.10 25.14 -13.14
CA ASN A 250 0.83 25.83 -14.04
C ASN A 250 0.16 26.57 -15.22
N ASP A 251 -1.14 26.42 -15.40
CA ASP A 251 -1.89 26.98 -16.54
C ASP A 251 -2.48 28.38 -16.27
N THR A 252 -2.23 28.97 -15.11
CA THR A 252 -2.69 30.33 -14.76
C THR A 252 -1.58 31.36 -14.99
N SER A 253 -1.95 32.58 -15.40
CA SER A 253 -0.99 33.68 -15.61
C SER A 253 -0.19 34.06 -14.36
N ASN A 254 -0.66 33.64 -13.18
CA ASN A 254 -0.07 33.97 -11.88
C ASN A 254 0.66 32.77 -11.24
N SER A 255 0.84 31.65 -11.94
CA SER A 255 1.42 30.41 -11.40
C SER A 255 2.79 30.60 -10.74
N LEU A 256 3.63 31.48 -11.29
CA LEU A 256 4.94 31.83 -10.71
C LEU A 256 4.81 32.57 -9.38
N GLN A 257 3.87 33.51 -9.28
CA GLN A 257 3.59 34.25 -8.06
C GLN A 257 2.97 33.33 -7.00
N ASP A 258 2.02 32.46 -7.41
CA ASP A 258 1.41 31.46 -6.56
C ASP A 258 2.45 30.46 -6.01
N TYR A 259 3.41 30.02 -6.83
CA TYR A 259 4.53 29.22 -6.37
C TYR A 259 5.39 29.96 -5.33
N SER A 260 5.75 31.22 -5.60
CA SER A 260 6.56 32.02 -4.68
C SER A 260 5.88 32.25 -3.33
N THR A 261 4.57 32.50 -3.34
CA THR A 261 3.79 32.73 -2.11
C THR A 261 3.70 31.45 -1.28
N VAL A 262 3.41 30.30 -1.91
CA VAL A 262 3.40 29.00 -1.22
C VAL A 262 4.77 28.70 -0.59
N CYS A 263 5.86 28.94 -1.32
CA CYS A 263 7.21 28.73 -0.78
C CYS A 263 7.60 29.72 0.33
N SER A 264 7.05 30.94 0.35
CA SER A 264 7.38 31.94 1.37
C SER A 264 6.73 31.71 2.74
N THR A 265 5.80 30.75 2.85
CA THR A 265 5.13 30.46 4.13
C THR A 265 6.08 29.73 5.11
N PRO A 266 5.87 29.79 6.45
CA PRO A 266 6.69 29.05 7.41
C PRO A 266 6.63 27.53 7.24
N ASP A 267 5.48 27.07 6.74
CA ASP A 267 5.27 25.71 6.27
C ASP A 267 5.57 25.63 4.76
N GLY A 268 6.46 26.44 4.19
CA GLY A 268 6.73 26.54 2.76
C GLY A 268 7.82 25.58 2.26
N CYS A 269 8.35 25.88 1.09
CA CYS A 269 9.58 25.27 0.55
C CYS A 269 10.76 25.80 1.40
#